data_AF-A0A963WR38-F1
#
_entry.id   AF-A0A963WR38-F1
#
_cell.length_a   1.000
_cell.length_b   1.000
_cell.length_c   1.000
_cell.angle_alpha   90.00
_cell.angle_beta   90.00
_cell.angle_gamma   90.00
#
_symmetry.space_group_name_H-M   'P 1'
#
loop_
_entity.id
_entity.type
_entity.pdbx_description
1 polymer ?
#
loop_
_entity_poly.entity_id
_entity_poly.type
_entity_poly.pdbx_seq_one_letter_code
_entity_poly.pdbx_strand_id
1 'polypeptide(L)' 'ALAAQTDDPALAEAFAPISEAIIANEDKIVEELLSTQGEAADIGGYYHTDPAKMAQVMRPSATLNEIIG' A
#
# COMPACT_ATOMS: atom_id res chain seq x y z
N ALA A 1 2.93 -2.96 16.50
CA ALA A 1 2.08 -3.53 15.44
C ALA A 1 0.69 -3.80 16.01
N LEU A 2 -0.38 -3.42 15.30
CA LEU A 2 -1.76 -3.50 15.81
C LEU A 2 -2.24 -4.94 16.05
N ALA A 3 -1.74 -5.91 15.29
CA ALA A 3 -2.05 -7.34 15.48
C ALA A 3 -1.38 -7.98 16.70
N ALA A 4 -0.29 -7.39 17.21
CA ALA A 4 0.53 -7.99 18.28
C ALA A 4 0.38 -7.30 19.65
N GLN A 5 -0.43 -6.24 19.74
CA GLN A 5 -0.68 -5.55 21.00
C GLN A 5 -1.72 -6.30 21.84
N THR A 6 -1.71 -6.02 23.15
CA THR A 6 -2.56 -6.71 24.14
C THR A 6 -3.54 -5.79 24.86
N ASP A 7 -3.55 -4.50 24.53
CA ASP A 7 -4.40 -3.48 25.15
C ASP A 7 -5.84 -3.52 24.62
N ASP A 8 -6.02 -3.92 23.36
CA ASP A 8 -7.31 -4.08 22.67
C ASP A 8 -7.35 -5.38 21.84
N PRO A 9 -7.82 -6.50 22.41
CA PRO A 9 -7.86 -7.77 21.69
C PRO A 9 -8.70 -7.74 20.40
N ALA A 10 -9.78 -6.97 20.36
CA ALA A 10 -10.64 -6.87 19.19
C ALA A 10 -9.92 -6.15 18.04
N LEU A 11 -9.15 -5.12 18.36
CA LEU A 11 -8.29 -4.44 17.38
C LEU A 11 -7.15 -5.35 16.91
N ALA A 12 -6.58 -6.16 17.79
CA ALA A 12 -5.55 -7.14 17.41
C ALA A 12 -6.10 -8.18 16.42
N GLU A 13 -7.27 -8.74 16.72
CA GLU A 13 -7.96 -9.70 15.85
C GLU A 13 -8.32 -9.09 14.49
N ALA A 14 -8.78 -7.83 14.45
CA ALA A 14 -9.11 -7.15 13.20
C ALA A 14 -7.88 -6.92 12.31
N PHE A 15 -6.71 -6.64 12.89
CA PHE A 15 -5.48 -6.39 12.15
C PHE A 15 -4.65 -7.65 11.85
N ALA A 16 -4.95 -8.78 12.48
CA ALA A 16 -4.27 -10.05 12.22
C ALA A 16 -4.26 -10.46 10.73
N PRO A 17 -5.40 -10.54 10.02
CA PRO A 17 -5.40 -10.94 8.61
C PRO A 17 -4.69 -9.94 7.70
N ILE A 18 -4.77 -8.63 8.01
CA ILE A 18 -4.06 -7.58 7.27
C ILE A 18 -2.55 -7.77 7.44
N SER A 19 -2.10 -7.98 8.68
CA SER A 19 -0.68 -8.19 8.99
C SER A 19 -0.14 -9.46 8.32
N GLU A 20 -0.89 -10.56 8.36
CA GLU A 20 -0.52 -11.81 7.71
C GLU A 20 -0.42 -11.64 6.18
N ALA A 21 -1.38 -10.94 5.56
CA ALA A 21 -1.38 -10.70 4.13
C ALA A 21 -0.20 -9.82 3.68
N ILE A 22 0.14 -8.78 4.45
CA ILE A 22 1.31 -7.94 4.16
C ILE A 22 2.60 -8.75 4.28
N ILE A 23 2.77 -9.53 5.36
CA ILE A 23 3.97 -10.34 5.58
C ILE A 23 4.11 -11.41 4.48
N ALA A 24 3.02 -12.08 4.10
CA ALA A 24 3.05 -13.11 3.08
C ALA A 24 3.37 -12.58 1.67
N ASN A 25 3.14 -11.28 1.42
CA ASN A 25 3.34 -10.64 0.11
C ASN A 25 4.42 -9.56 0.12
N GLU A 26 5.23 -9.45 1.17
CA GLU A 26 6.20 -8.35 1.34
C GLU A 26 7.11 -8.20 0.13
N ASP A 27 7.77 -9.29 -0.30
CA ASP A 27 8.69 -9.28 -1.44
C ASP A 27 7.99 -8.82 -2.74
N LYS A 28 6.77 -9.31 -2.98
CA LYS A 28 5.97 -8.95 -4.16
C LYS A 28 5.58 -7.47 -4.13
N ILE A 29 5.15 -6.96 -2.97
CA ILE A 29 4.80 -5.55 -2.78
C ILE A 29 6.03 -4.68 -3.05
N VAL A 30 7.20 -5.05 -2.49
CA VAL A 30 8.45 -4.32 -2.71
C VAL A 30 8.84 -4.33 -4.19
N GLU A 31 8.74 -5.47 -4.87
CA GLU A 31 9.00 -5.58 -6.31
C GLU A 31 8.07 -4.66 -7.13
N GLU A 32 6.77 -4.69 -6.85
CA GLU A 32 5.79 -3.82 -7.51
C GLU A 32 6.12 -2.33 -7.32
N LEU A 33 6.49 -1.92 -6.09
CA LEU A 33 6.89 -0.54 -5.79
C LEU A 33 8.22 -0.12 -6.44
N LEU A 34 9.18 -1.04 -6.58
CA LEU A 34 10.47 -0.78 -7.23
C LEU A 34 10.33 -0.70 -8.74
N SER A 35 9.43 -1.51 -9.33
CA SER A 35 9.26 -1.62 -10.78
C SER A 35 8.86 -0.30 -11.47
N THR A 36 8.25 0.64 -10.74
CA THR A 36 7.82 1.93 -11.28
C THR A 36 8.86 3.05 -11.11
N GLN A 37 10.03 2.77 -10.55
CA GLN A 37 11.06 3.77 -10.31
C GLN A 37 11.95 4.01 -11.53
N GLY A 38 12.51 5.22 -11.63
CA GLY A 38 13.46 5.59 -12.69
C GLY A 38 12.82 6.16 -13.96
N GLU A 39 11.49 6.14 -14.07
CA GLU A 39 10.75 6.73 -15.18
C GLU A 39 10.07 8.05 -14.81
N ALA A 40 9.81 8.89 -15.82
CA ALA A 40 9.07 10.13 -15.60
C ALA A 40 7.60 9.83 -15.31
N ALA A 41 7.09 10.33 -14.18
CA ALA A 41 5.69 10.16 -13.79
C ALA A 41 4.82 11.32 -14.30
N ASP A 42 3.71 11.00 -14.97
CA ASP A 42 2.68 11.97 -15.35
C ASP A 42 1.63 12.09 -14.25
N ILE A 43 1.66 13.22 -13.54
CA ILE A 43 0.70 13.56 -12.47
C ILE A 43 -0.40 14.53 -12.93
N GLY A 44 -0.48 14.85 -14.23
CA GLY A 44 -1.56 15.66 -14.81
C GLY A 44 -1.59 17.15 -14.45
N GLY A 45 -0.53 17.66 -13.82
CA GLY A 45 -0.41 19.06 -13.41
C GLY A 45 0.83 19.28 -12.55
N TYR A 46 0.97 20.47 -11.97
CA TYR A 46 2.06 20.77 -11.03
C TYR A 46 1.53 21.32 -9.71
N TYR A 47 0.81 22.45 -9.74
CA TYR A 47 0.13 22.99 -8.55
C TYR A 47 -1.22 22.34 -8.25
N HIS A 48 -1.88 21.83 -9.29
CA HIS A 48 -3.15 21.12 -9.20
C HIS A 48 -3.06 19.90 -10.10
N THR A 49 -2.69 18.77 -9.49
CA THR A 49 -2.53 17.50 -10.19
C THR A 49 -3.87 16.86 -10.51
N ASP A 50 -3.89 15.93 -11.46
CA ASP A 50 -5.05 15.09 -11.69
C ASP A 50 -5.11 14.02 -10.57
N PRO A 51 -6.20 13.95 -9.77
CA PRO A 51 -6.27 13.03 -8.65
C PRO A 51 -6.17 11.55 -9.04
N ALA A 52 -6.68 11.16 -10.21
CA ALA A 52 -6.64 9.78 -10.67
C ALA A 52 -5.22 9.40 -11.10
N LYS A 53 -4.53 10.27 -11.85
CA LYS A 53 -3.12 10.07 -12.19
C LYS A 53 -2.22 10.03 -10.95
N MET A 54 -2.47 10.94 -10.01
CA MET A 54 -1.74 10.98 -8.75
C MET A 54 -1.90 9.68 -7.95
N ALA A 55 -3.13 9.16 -7.86
CA ALA A 55 -3.40 7.90 -7.17
C ALA A 55 -2.69 6.73 -7.84
N GLN A 56 -2.66 6.65 -9.17
CA GLN A 56 -1.95 5.59 -9.90
C GLN A 56 -0.44 5.63 -9.64
N VAL A 57 0.17 6.82 -9.70
CA VAL A 57 1.62 7.00 -9.47
C VAL A 57 1.99 6.68 -8.02
N MET A 58 1.17 7.09 -7.05
CA MET A 58 1.50 6.93 -5.61
C MET A 58 1.09 5.59 -5.02
N ARG A 59 0.19 4.85 -5.68
CA ARG A 59 -0.27 3.52 -5.24
C ARG A 59 -0.01 2.46 -6.31
N PRO A 60 1.24 2.25 -6.77
CA PRO A 60 1.52 1.37 -7.91
C PRO A 60 1.40 -0.12 -7.57
N SER A 61 1.48 -0.49 -6.29
CA SER A 61 1.31 -1.88 -5.85
C SER A 61 -0.17 -2.25 -5.77
N ALA A 62 -0.64 -3.04 -6.74
CA ALA A 62 -1.98 -3.61 -6.73
C ALA A 62 -2.17 -4.53 -5.50
N THR A 63 -1.15 -5.32 -5.16
CA THR A 63 -1.21 -6.25 -4.03
C THR A 63 -1.40 -5.50 -2.70
N LEU A 64 -0.65 -4.41 -2.49
CA LEU A 64 -0.80 -3.59 -1.29
C LEU A 64 -2.18 -2.92 -1.24
N ASN A 65 -2.65 -2.40 -2.38
CA ASN A 65 -3.96 -1.75 -2.47
C ASN A 65 -5.11 -2.69 -2.13
N GLU A 66 -5.07 -3.94 -2.60
CA GLU A 66 -6.08 -4.95 -2.29
C GLU A 66 -6.13 -5.29 -0.80
N ILE A 67 -4.99 -5.26 -0.11
CA ILE A 67 -4.91 -5.58 1.32
C ILE A 67 -5.46 -4.44 2.20
N ILE A 68 -5.24 -3.19 1.82
CA ILE A 68 -5.61 -2.02 2.66
C ILE A 68 -6.94 -1.36 2.28
N GLY A 69 -7.42 -1.54 1.05
CA GLY A 69 -8.59 -0.84 0.48
C GLY A 69 -8.25 0.53 -0.11
#